data_AF-A0A1A2NVD3-F1
#
_entry.id   AF-A0A1A2NVD3-F1
#
_cell.length_a   1.000
_cell.length_b   1.000
_cell.length_c   1.000
_cell.angle_alpha   90.00
_cell.angle_beta   90.00
_cell.angle_gamma   90.00
#
_symmetry.space_group_name_H-M   'P 1'
#
loop_
_entity.id
_entity.type
_entity.pdbx_description
1 polymer ?
#
loop_
_entity_poly.entity_id
_entity_poly.type
_entity_poly.pdbx_seq_one_letter_code
_entity_poly.pdbx_strand_id
1 'polypeptide(L)'
;MTGAILAIDTATPAVTAGLVAPDRCTVLAERLTVDARAHAERLTPNVLAALADAGLGMADLAAVVVGCGPGPFTGLRVGMASAAAYGHALGIPVYGVCSLDAIGTHTTGAALVVTDARRREVYWARYRDGIRVAGPAVSAPADVDPGDAVAVAGSPAHAGLFGLPTLDVPFPTSAGLVAAVGDWDAEPGPLVPMYLRRPDAKPAASATPLVTLGPLVESDAARCAELEAQLFGGDDPWPAAAFRRAIGARDHHYVAARIGDTLVGYGGIARLGRTPPFEFEVHTIGVAPAHQGRGIGRQLLADLLAYADGGVVHLEVRTDNAAAIGLYRDVGFVETAVRKRYYRNGADAYMMRREARS
;
A
#
# COMPACT_ATOMS: atom_id res chain seq x y z
N MET A 1 29.10 -18.84 12.94
CA MET A 1 27.69 -18.92 13.39
C MET A 1 27.37 -20.38 13.72
N THR A 2 26.66 -20.64 14.82
CA THR A 2 26.32 -22.02 15.26
C THR A 2 24.83 -22.35 15.14
N GLY A 3 23.98 -21.36 14.87
CA GLY A 3 22.53 -21.53 14.69
C GLY A 3 22.10 -21.54 13.22
N ALA A 4 20.85 -21.94 12.99
CA ALA A 4 20.26 -22.02 11.66
C ALA A 4 20.04 -20.62 11.05
N ILE A 5 19.96 -20.56 9.74
CA ILE A 5 19.75 -19.35 8.96
C ILE A 5 18.33 -19.39 8.42
N LEU A 6 17.51 -18.40 8.78
CA LEU A 6 16.18 -18.24 8.20
C LEU A 6 16.29 -17.53 6.85
N ALA A 7 15.84 -18.17 5.78
CA ALA A 7 15.82 -17.61 4.43
C ALA A 7 14.36 -17.39 3.98
N ILE A 8 14.01 -16.16 3.61
CA ILE A 8 12.65 -15.81 3.18
C ILE A 8 12.64 -15.01 1.86
N ASP A 9 11.66 -15.26 1.01
CA ASP A 9 11.40 -14.47 -0.20
C ASP A 9 9.90 -14.31 -0.45
N THR A 10 9.53 -13.08 -0.82
CA THR A 10 8.17 -12.69 -1.18
C THR A 10 8.16 -11.82 -2.44
N ALA A 11 9.23 -11.88 -3.23
CA ALA A 11 9.40 -11.12 -4.46
C ALA A 11 8.65 -11.74 -5.64
N THR A 12 8.29 -13.02 -5.54
CA THR A 12 7.54 -13.76 -6.56
C THR A 12 6.15 -14.17 -6.06
N PRO A 13 5.30 -14.77 -6.91
CA PRO A 13 4.06 -15.40 -6.44
C PRO A 13 4.26 -16.52 -5.42
N ALA A 14 5.47 -17.06 -5.31
CA ALA A 14 5.81 -18.06 -4.32
C ALA A 14 6.36 -17.38 -3.06
N VAL A 15 5.71 -17.65 -1.92
CA VAL A 15 6.12 -17.23 -0.59
C VAL A 15 7.03 -18.33 -0.04
N THR A 16 8.34 -18.08 -0.06
CA THR A 16 9.36 -19.01 0.42
C THR A 16 9.73 -18.66 1.85
N ALA A 17 9.74 -19.65 2.74
CA ALA A 17 10.41 -19.58 4.03
C ALA A 17 11.12 -20.92 4.30
N GLY A 18 12.42 -20.90 4.57
CA GLY A 18 13.18 -22.10 4.86
C GLY A 18 14.29 -21.87 5.85
N LEU A 19 14.79 -22.96 6.41
CA LEU A 19 15.89 -22.99 7.36
C LEU A 19 17.07 -23.68 6.71
N VAL A 20 18.20 -23.01 6.71
CA VAL A 20 19.47 -23.56 6.22
C VAL A 20 20.40 -23.75 7.41
N ALA A 21 21.12 -24.86 7.43
CA ALA A 21 22.04 -25.19 8.49
C ALA A 21 23.20 -24.18 8.56
N PRO A 22 23.97 -24.16 9.68
CA PRO A 22 25.12 -23.26 9.82
C PRO A 22 26.22 -23.46 8.78
N ASP A 23 26.24 -24.63 8.12
CA ASP A 23 27.13 -24.93 6.98
C ASP A 23 26.77 -24.16 5.70
N ARG A 24 25.63 -23.44 5.71
CA ARG A 24 25.10 -22.59 4.62
C ARG A 24 24.69 -23.34 3.36
N CYS A 25 24.72 -24.67 3.38
CA CYS A 25 24.47 -25.52 2.23
C CYS A 25 23.27 -26.46 2.44
N THR A 26 23.10 -26.95 3.67
CA THR A 26 22.09 -27.97 3.98
C THR A 26 20.75 -27.31 4.32
N VAL A 27 19.72 -27.55 3.50
CA VAL A 27 18.34 -27.14 3.82
C VAL A 27 17.76 -28.08 4.86
N LEU A 28 17.41 -27.54 6.03
CA LEU A 28 16.82 -28.29 7.14
C LEU A 28 15.30 -28.44 6.97
N ALA A 29 14.64 -27.39 6.49
CA ALA A 29 13.21 -27.39 6.18
C ALA A 29 12.89 -26.24 5.22
N GLU A 30 11.88 -26.42 4.36
CA GLU A 30 11.38 -25.37 3.48
C GLU A 30 9.86 -25.45 3.34
N ARG A 31 9.22 -24.29 3.36
CA ARG A 31 7.80 -24.11 3.09
C ARG A 31 7.62 -23.12 1.96
N LEU A 32 6.93 -23.59 0.92
CA LEU A 32 6.61 -22.83 -0.27
C LEU A 32 5.08 -22.74 -0.40
N THR A 33 4.55 -21.53 -0.53
CA THR A 33 3.14 -21.32 -0.87
C THR A 33 3.04 -20.47 -2.12
N VAL A 34 2.50 -21.04 -3.20
CA VAL A 34 2.31 -20.33 -4.47
C VAL A 34 0.93 -19.67 -4.47
N ASP A 35 0.88 -18.44 -3.98
CA ASP A 35 -0.29 -17.56 -4.05
C ASP A 35 0.15 -16.10 -4.04
N ALA A 36 -0.02 -15.43 -5.19
CA ALA A 36 0.38 -14.05 -5.39
C ALA A 36 -0.28 -13.05 -4.42
N ARG A 37 -1.39 -13.40 -3.77
CA ARG A 37 -2.14 -12.52 -2.86
C ARG A 37 -1.89 -12.82 -1.38
N ALA A 38 -1.30 -13.96 -1.06
CA ALA A 38 -1.23 -14.43 0.32
C ALA A 38 0.12 -14.15 1.03
N HIS A 39 1.00 -13.32 0.45
CA HIS A 39 2.33 -13.02 0.99
C HIS A 39 2.30 -12.51 2.45
N ALA A 40 1.34 -11.65 2.81
CA ALA A 40 1.19 -11.17 4.19
C ALA A 40 0.65 -12.24 5.16
N GLU A 41 -0.28 -13.07 4.70
CA GLU A 41 -0.96 -14.07 5.54
C GLU A 41 -0.17 -15.36 5.69
N ARG A 42 0.72 -15.68 4.73
CA ARG A 42 1.42 -16.98 4.66
C ARG A 42 2.87 -16.95 5.10
N LEU A 43 3.54 -15.80 5.08
CA LEU A 43 4.96 -15.74 5.43
C LEU A 43 5.21 -16.25 6.86
N THR A 44 4.56 -15.65 7.87
CA THR A 44 4.74 -16.06 9.27
C THR A 44 4.33 -17.52 9.51
N PRO A 45 3.17 -18.02 9.02
CA PRO A 45 2.86 -19.45 9.11
C PRO A 45 3.90 -20.36 8.46
N ASN A 46 4.47 -19.99 7.32
CA ASN A 46 5.50 -20.79 6.65
C ASN A 46 6.79 -20.84 7.48
N VAL A 47 7.19 -19.72 8.09
CA VAL A 47 8.35 -19.67 9.02
C VAL A 47 8.13 -20.60 10.22
N LEU A 48 6.97 -20.51 10.87
CA LEU A 48 6.65 -21.33 12.03
C LEU A 48 6.58 -22.82 11.69
N ALA A 49 6.00 -23.16 10.53
CA ALA A 49 5.95 -24.54 10.06
C ALA A 49 7.35 -25.08 9.71
N ALA A 50 8.21 -24.30 9.05
CA ALA A 50 9.58 -24.71 8.75
C ALA A 50 10.41 -24.95 10.03
N LEU A 51 10.26 -24.10 11.05
CA LEU A 51 10.84 -24.31 12.39
C LEU A 51 10.36 -25.62 13.02
N ALA A 52 9.05 -25.87 12.98
CA ALA A 52 8.48 -27.10 13.51
C ALA A 52 9.00 -28.35 12.77
N ASP A 53 9.08 -28.32 11.45
CA ASP A 53 9.59 -29.44 10.64
C ASP A 53 11.06 -29.74 10.94
N ALA A 54 11.86 -28.72 11.20
CA ALA A 54 13.27 -28.86 11.57
C ALA A 54 13.48 -29.21 13.06
N GLY A 55 12.41 -29.20 13.88
CA GLY A 55 12.51 -29.38 15.33
C GLY A 55 13.23 -28.24 16.05
N LEU A 56 13.19 -27.02 15.49
CA LEU A 56 13.88 -25.83 15.99
C LEU A 56 12.88 -24.77 16.48
N GLY A 57 13.35 -23.88 17.35
CA GLY A 57 12.64 -22.68 17.78
C GLY A 57 13.28 -21.39 17.25
N MET A 58 12.60 -20.26 17.47
CA MET A 58 13.10 -18.94 17.07
C MET A 58 14.47 -18.60 17.67
N ALA A 59 14.77 -19.11 18.88
CA ALA A 59 16.04 -18.89 19.55
C ALA A 59 17.23 -19.66 18.93
N ASP A 60 16.96 -20.65 18.06
CA ASP A 60 18.01 -21.41 17.37
C ASP A 60 18.49 -20.72 16.08
N LEU A 61 17.89 -19.58 15.72
CA LEU A 61 18.25 -18.79 14.55
C LEU A 61 19.47 -17.91 14.85
N ALA A 62 20.44 -17.89 13.94
CA ALA A 62 21.65 -17.08 14.03
C ALA A 62 21.71 -15.93 13.01
N ALA A 63 20.89 -15.97 11.96
CA ALA A 63 20.78 -14.91 10.97
C ALA A 63 19.46 -15.04 10.18
N VAL A 64 19.07 -13.94 9.53
CA VAL A 64 17.99 -13.92 8.55
C VAL A 64 18.54 -13.47 7.19
N VAL A 65 18.14 -14.15 6.11
CA VAL A 65 18.39 -13.74 4.73
C VAL A 65 17.05 -13.47 4.05
N VAL A 66 16.94 -12.33 3.38
CA VAL A 66 15.70 -11.91 2.72
C VAL A 66 15.94 -11.47 1.29
N GLY A 67 15.07 -11.92 0.39
CA GLY A 67 15.01 -11.40 -0.97
C GLY A 67 14.49 -9.97 -1.00
N CYS A 68 15.32 -9.04 -1.48
CA CYS A 68 15.00 -7.62 -1.66
C CYS A 68 14.43 -7.30 -3.05
N GLY A 69 14.12 -8.33 -3.85
CA GLY A 69 13.59 -8.20 -5.20
C GLY A 69 14.64 -8.39 -6.29
N PRO A 70 14.31 -8.07 -7.54
CA PRO A 70 13.09 -7.37 -8.00
C PRO A 70 11.79 -8.15 -7.79
N GLY A 71 10.70 -7.42 -7.52
CA GLY A 71 9.39 -8.00 -7.24
C GLY A 71 8.29 -6.94 -6.99
N PRO A 72 7.03 -7.35 -6.80
CA PRO A 72 5.92 -6.43 -6.51
C PRO A 72 6.10 -5.67 -5.19
N PHE A 73 5.67 -4.40 -5.16
CA PHE A 73 5.84 -3.48 -4.04
C PHE A 73 5.38 -4.04 -2.68
N THR A 74 4.16 -4.58 -2.62
CA THR A 74 3.58 -5.11 -1.38
C THR A 74 4.33 -6.36 -0.91
N GLY A 75 4.67 -7.27 -1.82
CA GLY A 75 5.41 -8.50 -1.53
C GLY A 75 6.77 -8.19 -0.89
N LEU A 76 7.57 -7.33 -1.53
CA LEU A 76 8.91 -6.97 -1.03
C LEU A 76 8.88 -6.37 0.38
N ARG A 77 7.93 -5.46 0.64
CA ARG A 77 7.82 -4.82 1.96
C ARG A 77 7.43 -5.80 3.05
N VAL A 78 6.53 -6.74 2.77
CA VAL A 78 6.15 -7.78 3.73
C VAL A 78 7.37 -8.60 4.12
N GLY A 79 8.11 -9.14 3.13
CA GLY A 79 9.31 -9.95 3.39
C GLY A 79 10.37 -9.19 4.18
N MET A 80 10.75 -7.99 3.70
CA MET A 80 11.80 -7.18 4.34
C MET A 80 11.41 -6.70 5.73
N ALA A 81 10.16 -6.29 5.95
CA ALA A 81 9.70 -5.85 7.27
C ALA A 81 9.65 -7.02 8.26
N SER A 82 9.20 -8.20 7.82
CA SER A 82 9.25 -9.43 8.64
C SER A 82 10.68 -9.82 8.97
N ALA A 83 11.60 -9.80 8.00
CA ALA A 83 13.02 -10.09 8.24
C ALA A 83 13.64 -9.12 9.26
N ALA A 84 13.39 -7.82 9.10
CA ALA A 84 13.87 -6.80 10.02
C ALA A 84 13.27 -6.99 11.42
N ALA A 85 11.98 -7.36 11.53
CA ALA A 85 11.34 -7.64 12.80
C ALA A 85 11.96 -8.86 13.50
N TYR A 86 12.22 -9.95 12.78
CA TYR A 86 12.92 -11.12 13.32
C TYR A 86 14.34 -10.78 13.79
N GLY A 87 15.12 -10.09 12.94
CA GLY A 87 16.46 -9.64 13.28
C GLY A 87 16.49 -8.76 14.53
N HIS A 88 15.58 -7.80 14.61
CA HIS A 88 15.47 -6.91 15.76
C HIS A 88 15.06 -7.65 17.04
N ALA A 89 14.06 -8.52 16.96
CA ALA A 89 13.54 -9.25 18.12
C ALA A 89 14.55 -10.27 18.68
N LEU A 90 15.37 -10.88 17.82
CA LEU A 90 16.34 -11.91 18.20
C LEU A 90 17.76 -11.36 18.38
N GLY A 91 18.02 -10.11 17.99
CA GLY A 91 19.35 -9.51 18.01
C GLY A 91 20.32 -10.16 17.03
N ILE A 92 19.82 -10.63 15.88
CA ILE A 92 20.60 -11.35 14.86
C ILE A 92 20.73 -10.55 13.55
N PRO A 93 21.82 -10.71 12.79
CA PRO A 93 22.03 -10.00 11.53
C PRO A 93 20.98 -10.37 10.45
N VAL A 94 20.64 -9.40 9.61
CA VAL A 94 19.69 -9.56 8.50
C VAL A 94 20.35 -9.18 7.19
N TYR A 95 20.53 -10.16 6.29
CA TYR A 95 21.16 -9.98 4.99
C TYR A 95 20.10 -9.82 3.90
N GLY A 96 20.20 -8.74 3.13
CA GLY A 96 19.38 -8.53 1.94
C GLY A 96 20.10 -9.03 0.69
N VAL A 97 19.43 -9.84 -0.14
CA VAL A 97 19.97 -10.36 -1.41
C VAL A 97 19.01 -10.10 -2.57
N CYS A 98 19.50 -10.14 -3.80
CA CYS A 98 18.61 -10.09 -4.96
C CYS A 98 17.86 -11.43 -5.10
N SER A 99 16.55 -11.38 -5.25
CA SER A 99 15.70 -12.56 -5.44
C SER A 99 16.03 -13.33 -6.71
N LEU A 100 16.51 -12.65 -7.77
CA LEU A 100 16.97 -13.36 -8.98
C LEU A 100 18.28 -14.11 -8.73
N ASP A 101 19.15 -13.63 -7.82
CA ASP A 101 20.41 -14.33 -7.51
C ASP A 101 20.13 -15.67 -6.84
N ALA A 102 19.08 -15.76 -6.03
CA ALA A 102 18.65 -17.01 -5.39
C ALA A 102 18.12 -18.09 -6.37
N ILE A 103 17.82 -17.70 -7.61
CA ILE A 103 17.58 -18.63 -8.72
C ILE A 103 18.89 -18.83 -9.49
N GLY A 104 19.60 -17.73 -9.75
CA GLY A 104 20.84 -17.67 -10.50
C GLY A 104 21.94 -18.57 -9.96
N THR A 105 22.07 -18.72 -8.64
CA THR A 105 23.08 -19.57 -7.98
C THR A 105 23.01 -21.04 -8.40
N HIS A 106 21.87 -21.49 -8.93
CA HIS A 106 21.66 -22.86 -9.42
C HIS A 106 22.01 -23.04 -10.91
N THR A 107 22.41 -21.97 -11.58
CA THR A 107 22.75 -21.99 -13.01
C THR A 107 24.20 -22.40 -13.25
N THR A 108 24.44 -23.10 -14.35
CA THR A 108 25.79 -23.43 -14.85
C THR A 108 25.95 -22.92 -16.28
N GLY A 109 27.16 -22.54 -16.66
CA GLY A 109 27.41 -21.85 -17.93
C GLY A 109 26.66 -20.52 -18.03
N ALA A 110 26.43 -20.05 -19.25
CA ALA A 110 25.67 -18.83 -19.51
C ALA A 110 24.16 -19.11 -19.40
N ALA A 111 23.45 -18.38 -18.52
CA ALA A 111 22.03 -18.58 -18.30
C ALA A 111 21.27 -17.25 -18.15
N LEU A 112 19.99 -17.26 -18.52
CA LEU A 112 19.06 -16.16 -18.27
C LEU A 112 18.14 -16.54 -17.10
N VAL A 113 17.94 -15.66 -16.14
CA VAL A 113 16.90 -15.85 -15.11
C VAL A 113 15.78 -14.85 -15.37
N VAL A 114 14.53 -15.33 -15.39
CA VAL A 114 13.35 -14.49 -15.62
C VAL A 114 12.22 -14.75 -14.63
N THR A 115 11.59 -13.70 -14.12
CA THR A 115 10.38 -13.77 -13.30
C THR A 115 9.33 -12.75 -13.76
N ASP A 116 8.07 -12.96 -13.36
CA ASP A 116 6.93 -12.11 -13.73
C ASP A 116 7.10 -10.67 -13.19
N ALA A 117 7.23 -9.67 -14.06
CA ALA A 117 7.21 -8.25 -13.69
C ALA A 117 5.82 -7.60 -13.82
N ARG A 118 4.79 -8.41 -14.08
CA ARG A 118 3.43 -8.01 -14.46
C ARG A 118 3.43 -7.21 -15.77
N ARG A 119 2.24 -6.80 -16.21
CA ARG A 119 2.03 -5.95 -17.41
C ARG A 119 2.75 -6.42 -18.68
N ARG A 120 2.88 -7.74 -18.86
CA ARG A 120 3.56 -8.37 -20.00
C ARG A 120 5.06 -8.04 -20.06
N GLU A 121 5.68 -7.81 -18.92
CA GLU A 121 7.13 -7.60 -18.76
C GLU A 121 7.72 -8.71 -17.87
N VAL A 122 9.04 -8.85 -17.94
CA VAL A 122 9.82 -9.75 -17.09
C VAL A 122 10.88 -9.00 -16.32
N TYR A 123 11.10 -9.42 -15.08
CA TYR A 123 12.34 -9.12 -14.38
C TYR A 123 13.38 -10.12 -14.86
N TRP A 124 14.56 -9.64 -15.24
CA TRP A 124 15.57 -10.49 -15.83
C TRP A 124 16.97 -10.14 -15.35
N ALA A 125 17.84 -11.15 -15.35
CA ALA A 125 19.28 -11.01 -15.15
C ALA A 125 20.02 -12.13 -15.90
N ARG A 126 21.24 -11.86 -16.35
CA ARG A 126 22.11 -12.86 -16.98
C ARG A 126 23.14 -13.35 -15.98
N TYR A 127 23.43 -14.64 -16.02
CA TYR A 127 24.35 -15.33 -15.12
C TYR A 127 25.40 -16.08 -15.91
N ARG A 128 26.56 -16.25 -15.29
CA ARG A 128 27.60 -17.19 -15.69
C ARG A 128 28.03 -17.98 -14.47
N ASP A 129 27.83 -19.29 -14.50
CA ASP A 129 28.24 -20.21 -13.43
C ASP A 129 27.77 -19.75 -12.04
N GLY A 130 26.49 -19.40 -11.92
CA GLY A 130 25.92 -18.95 -10.66
C GLY A 130 26.05 -17.46 -10.37
N ILE A 131 26.92 -16.73 -11.10
CA ILE A 131 27.26 -15.34 -10.82
C ILE A 131 26.55 -14.41 -11.78
N ARG A 132 25.86 -13.38 -11.26
CA ARG A 132 25.19 -12.37 -12.08
C ARG A 132 26.20 -11.53 -12.85
N VAL A 133 26.09 -11.51 -14.17
CA VAL A 133 26.94 -10.72 -15.08
C VAL A 133 26.23 -9.53 -15.72
N ALA A 134 24.89 -9.51 -15.72
CA ALA A 134 24.10 -8.34 -16.16
C ALA A 134 22.73 -8.30 -15.48
N GLY A 135 22.18 -7.08 -15.34
CA GLY A 135 20.96 -6.83 -14.58
C GLY A 135 21.21 -6.78 -13.06
N PRO A 136 20.14 -6.89 -12.24
CA PRO A 136 18.77 -7.17 -12.63
C PRO A 136 18.12 -5.96 -13.34
N ALA A 137 17.23 -6.22 -14.29
CA ALA A 137 16.52 -5.22 -15.07
C ALA A 137 15.06 -5.65 -15.33
N VAL A 138 14.26 -4.74 -15.88
CA VAL A 138 12.86 -5.00 -16.29
C VAL A 138 12.66 -4.58 -17.73
N SER A 139 12.04 -5.44 -18.54
CA SER A 139 11.78 -5.17 -19.95
C SER A 139 10.62 -6.04 -20.45
N ALA A 140 10.02 -5.69 -21.59
CA ALA A 140 9.15 -6.64 -22.28
C ALA A 140 9.97 -7.85 -22.74
N PRO A 141 9.44 -9.08 -22.74
CA PRO A 141 10.19 -10.28 -23.12
C PRO A 141 10.88 -10.18 -24.48
N ALA A 142 10.25 -9.52 -25.46
CA ALA A 142 10.80 -9.32 -26.80
C ALA A 142 12.00 -8.35 -26.84
N ASP A 143 12.16 -7.52 -25.81
CA ASP A 143 13.26 -6.53 -25.72
C ASP A 143 14.44 -7.05 -24.87
N VAL A 144 14.32 -8.24 -24.28
CA VAL A 144 15.38 -8.85 -23.48
C VAL A 144 16.35 -9.56 -24.41
N ASP A 145 17.59 -9.09 -24.46
CA ASP A 145 18.71 -9.79 -25.11
C ASP A 145 19.22 -10.93 -24.20
N PRO A 146 19.01 -12.21 -24.56
CA PRO A 146 19.51 -13.34 -23.76
C PRO A 146 21.05 -13.45 -23.82
N GLY A 147 21.72 -12.76 -24.74
CA GLY A 147 23.16 -12.90 -24.97
C GLY A 147 23.53 -14.31 -25.42
N ASP A 148 24.55 -14.88 -24.79
CA ASP A 148 25.03 -16.25 -25.03
C ASP A 148 24.35 -17.30 -24.12
N ALA A 149 23.23 -16.97 -23.48
CA ALA A 149 22.53 -17.88 -22.58
C ALA A 149 22.11 -19.17 -23.30
N VAL A 150 22.53 -20.32 -22.74
CA VAL A 150 22.18 -21.65 -23.24
C VAL A 150 20.98 -22.26 -22.52
N ALA A 151 20.54 -21.64 -21.43
CA ALA A 151 19.40 -22.06 -20.63
C ALA A 151 18.70 -20.85 -19.99
N VAL A 152 17.46 -21.05 -19.57
CA VAL A 152 16.65 -20.07 -18.85
C VAL A 152 16.08 -20.66 -17.55
N ALA A 153 16.08 -19.91 -16.46
CA ALA A 153 15.51 -20.32 -15.17
C ALA A 153 14.46 -19.30 -14.69
N GLY A 154 13.68 -19.68 -13.68
CA GLY A 154 12.63 -18.87 -13.10
C GLY A 154 11.23 -19.24 -13.61
N SER A 155 10.30 -18.28 -13.57
CA SER A 155 8.86 -18.56 -13.74
C SER A 155 8.58 -19.36 -15.03
N PRO A 156 7.99 -20.57 -14.97
CA PRO A 156 7.87 -21.44 -16.14
C PRO A 156 7.16 -20.79 -17.33
N ALA A 157 6.09 -20.03 -17.05
CA ALA A 157 5.34 -19.30 -18.07
C ALA A 157 6.15 -18.20 -18.78
N HIS A 158 7.14 -17.62 -18.09
CA HIS A 158 7.98 -16.54 -18.63
C HIS A 158 9.27 -17.08 -19.23
N ALA A 159 9.85 -18.12 -18.63
CA ALA A 159 11.00 -18.85 -19.16
C ALA A 159 10.71 -19.39 -20.57
N GLY A 160 9.51 -19.94 -20.79
CA GLY A 160 9.07 -20.44 -22.09
C GLY A 160 9.03 -19.40 -23.22
N LEU A 161 9.04 -18.09 -22.91
CA LEU A 161 9.03 -17.02 -23.91
C LEU A 161 10.35 -16.87 -24.67
N PHE A 162 11.44 -17.47 -24.17
CA PHE A 162 12.79 -17.29 -24.69
C PHE A 162 13.25 -18.42 -25.61
N GLY A 163 12.48 -19.52 -25.74
CA GLY A 163 12.83 -20.65 -26.59
C GLY A 163 14.09 -21.41 -26.18
N LEU A 164 14.61 -21.18 -24.97
CA LEU A 164 15.78 -21.85 -24.39
C LEU A 164 15.35 -23.03 -23.50
N PRO A 165 16.22 -24.04 -23.31
CA PRO A 165 16.03 -25.07 -22.30
C PRO A 165 15.73 -24.45 -20.92
N THR A 166 14.63 -24.86 -20.29
CA THR A 166 14.23 -24.34 -18.98
C THR A 166 14.82 -25.18 -17.86
N LEU A 167 15.50 -24.53 -16.92
CA LEU A 167 16.01 -25.16 -15.69
C LEU A 167 14.87 -25.27 -14.66
N ASP A 168 14.85 -26.35 -13.89
CA ASP A 168 13.80 -26.63 -12.89
C ASP A 168 14.04 -25.85 -11.57
N VAL A 169 14.09 -24.52 -11.69
CA VAL A 169 14.24 -23.60 -10.56
C VAL A 169 13.24 -22.45 -10.76
N PRO A 170 11.94 -22.68 -10.50
CA PRO A 170 10.88 -21.74 -10.89
C PRO A 170 10.81 -20.47 -10.04
N PHE A 171 11.35 -20.52 -8.81
CA PHE A 171 11.26 -19.47 -7.80
C PHE A 171 12.53 -19.41 -6.93
N PRO A 172 12.76 -18.33 -6.17
CA PRO A 172 13.84 -18.24 -5.18
C PRO A 172 13.74 -19.37 -4.15
N THR A 173 14.85 -20.07 -3.95
CA THR A 173 14.97 -21.18 -2.98
C THR A 173 15.66 -20.70 -1.70
N SER A 174 15.41 -21.36 -0.57
CA SER A 174 16.11 -21.05 0.69
C SER A 174 17.62 -21.20 0.58
N ALA A 175 18.11 -22.30 -0.02
CA ALA A 175 19.52 -22.52 -0.31
C ALA A 175 20.11 -21.43 -1.22
N GLY A 176 19.39 -21.05 -2.28
CA GLY A 176 19.85 -20.03 -3.21
C GLY A 176 19.94 -18.63 -2.58
N LEU A 177 18.99 -18.27 -1.70
CA LEU A 177 19.05 -17.02 -0.95
C LEU A 177 20.31 -16.95 -0.07
N VAL A 178 20.61 -18.03 0.66
CA VAL A 178 21.79 -18.14 1.52
C VAL A 178 23.08 -18.12 0.69
N ALA A 179 23.11 -18.81 -0.44
CA ALA A 179 24.23 -18.82 -1.37
C ALA A 179 24.49 -17.46 -2.04
N ALA A 180 23.45 -16.62 -2.18
CA ALA A 180 23.56 -15.28 -2.76
C ALA A 180 24.17 -14.24 -1.81
N VAL A 181 24.38 -14.57 -0.53
CA VAL A 181 25.08 -13.69 0.41
C VAL A 181 26.58 -13.67 0.06
N GLY A 182 27.05 -12.54 -0.45
CA GLY A 182 28.42 -12.40 -0.97
C GLY A 182 29.51 -12.40 0.10
N ASP A 183 29.22 -11.84 1.28
CA ASP A 183 30.14 -11.82 2.41
C ASP A 183 29.36 -11.95 3.72
N TRP A 184 29.63 -13.02 4.46
CA TRP A 184 28.99 -13.34 5.74
C TRP A 184 29.73 -12.78 6.95
N ASP A 185 30.96 -12.31 6.76
CA ASP A 185 31.77 -11.73 7.83
C ASP A 185 31.61 -10.20 7.86
N ALA A 186 31.06 -9.61 6.79
CA ALA A 186 30.67 -8.21 6.72
C ALA A 186 29.39 -7.91 7.52
N GLU A 187 29.34 -6.74 8.16
CA GLU A 187 28.12 -6.23 8.79
C GLU A 187 27.04 -5.95 7.72
N PRO A 188 25.81 -6.49 7.84
CA PRO A 188 24.78 -6.27 6.84
C PRO A 188 24.39 -4.80 6.73
N GLY A 189 24.34 -4.30 5.50
CA GLY A 189 23.80 -2.97 5.19
C GLY A 189 22.28 -2.89 5.35
N PRO A 190 21.68 -1.70 5.20
CA PRO A 190 20.23 -1.53 5.25
C PRO A 190 19.54 -2.32 4.14
N LEU A 191 18.36 -2.87 4.42
CA LEU A 191 17.54 -3.55 3.42
C LEU A 191 17.00 -2.53 2.41
N VAL A 192 17.52 -2.56 1.18
CA VAL A 192 17.09 -1.67 0.08
C VAL A 192 16.28 -2.46 -0.93
N PRO A 193 15.01 -2.08 -1.20
CA PRO A 193 14.18 -2.80 -2.15
C PRO A 193 14.60 -2.50 -3.59
N MET A 194 14.70 -3.54 -4.43
CA MET A 194 15.00 -3.44 -5.86
C MET A 194 13.75 -3.09 -6.67
N TYR A 195 13.27 -1.84 -6.54
CA TYR A 195 12.18 -1.31 -7.36
C TYR A 195 12.69 -0.91 -8.75
N LEU A 196 12.88 -1.90 -9.63
CA LEU A 196 13.36 -1.68 -11.00
C LEU A 196 12.31 -1.05 -11.92
N ARG A 197 11.05 -1.06 -11.46
CA ARG A 197 9.95 -0.27 -12.02
C ARG A 197 9.49 0.72 -10.96
N ARG A 198 9.06 1.92 -11.38
CA ARG A 198 8.18 2.73 -10.54
C ARG A 198 6.96 1.87 -10.21
N PRO A 199 6.68 1.57 -8.94
CA PRO A 199 5.58 0.67 -8.58
C PRO A 199 4.26 1.22 -9.14
N ASP A 200 3.44 0.31 -9.68
CA ASP A 200 2.10 0.62 -10.15
C ASP A 200 1.15 0.95 -9.01
N ALA A 201 1.48 0.41 -7.84
CA ALA A 201 1.12 1.03 -6.60
C ALA A 201 1.85 2.37 -6.55
N LYS A 202 1.09 3.48 -6.63
CA LYS A 202 1.52 4.70 -5.94
C LYS A 202 2.12 4.25 -4.62
N PRO A 203 3.37 4.64 -4.26
CA PRO A 203 3.82 4.43 -2.91
C PRO A 203 2.67 4.88 -2.02
N ALA A 204 2.17 4.01 -1.14
CA ALA A 204 1.63 4.54 0.09
C ALA A 204 2.77 5.45 0.56
N ALA A 205 2.51 6.75 0.56
CA ALA A 205 3.49 7.76 0.88
C ALA A 205 4.27 7.29 2.12
N SER A 206 5.54 7.66 2.18
CA SER A 206 6.38 7.56 3.37
C SER A 206 5.58 7.95 4.63
N ALA A 207 5.00 6.97 5.33
CA ALA A 207 3.75 7.15 6.08
C ALA A 207 2.66 7.83 5.22
N THR A 208 1.41 7.34 5.20
CA THR A 208 0.34 8.29 4.88
C THR A 208 0.47 9.35 5.96
N PRO A 209 0.86 10.60 5.64
CA PRO A 209 1.01 11.57 6.69
C PRO A 209 -0.38 11.68 7.33
N LEU A 210 -0.41 11.35 8.62
CA LEU A 210 -1.64 11.03 9.34
C LEU A 210 -2.61 12.19 9.14
N VAL A 211 -3.78 11.90 8.57
CA VAL A 211 -4.83 12.91 8.50
C VAL A 211 -5.35 13.06 9.93
N THR A 212 -5.17 14.25 10.49
CA THR A 212 -5.72 14.59 11.80
C THR A 212 -6.96 15.45 11.60
N LEU A 213 -8.03 15.10 12.33
CA LEU A 213 -9.19 15.95 12.45
C LEU A 213 -9.01 16.88 13.65
N GLY A 214 -9.47 18.11 13.52
CA GLY A 214 -9.49 19.08 14.60
C GLY A 214 -10.38 20.27 14.25
N PRO A 215 -10.53 21.24 15.14
CA PRO A 215 -11.34 22.42 14.86
C PRO A 215 -10.78 23.18 13.65
N LEU A 216 -11.71 23.70 12.84
CA LEU A 216 -11.42 24.76 11.89
C LEU A 216 -11.34 26.08 12.66
N VAL A 217 -10.26 26.85 12.47
CA VAL A 217 -10.00 28.13 13.14
C VAL A 217 -10.07 29.28 12.15
N GLU A 218 -10.25 30.51 12.64
CA GLU A 218 -10.45 31.69 11.77
C GLU A 218 -9.34 31.88 10.73
N SER A 219 -8.09 31.57 11.08
CA SER A 219 -6.94 31.65 10.18
C SER A 219 -7.02 30.67 9.00
N ASP A 220 -7.82 29.61 9.07
CA ASP A 220 -8.03 28.67 7.96
C ASP A 220 -8.93 29.24 6.86
N ALA A 221 -9.70 30.29 7.14
CA ALA A 221 -10.76 30.77 6.25
C ALA A 221 -10.29 31.12 4.83
N ALA A 222 -9.07 31.65 4.69
CA ALA A 222 -8.47 31.94 3.40
C ALA A 222 -8.24 30.64 2.60
N ARG A 223 -7.68 29.62 3.26
CA ARG A 223 -7.43 28.32 2.64
C ARG A 223 -8.72 27.56 2.31
N CYS A 224 -9.75 27.67 3.15
CA CYS A 224 -11.07 27.12 2.82
C CYS A 224 -11.65 27.75 1.55
N ALA A 225 -11.55 29.07 1.41
CA ALA A 225 -12.04 29.76 0.21
C ALA A 225 -11.27 29.38 -1.07
N GLU A 226 -9.96 29.15 -0.96
CA GLU A 226 -9.16 28.61 -2.07
C GLU A 226 -9.63 27.22 -2.49
N LEU A 227 -9.92 26.34 -1.53
CA LEU A 227 -10.42 25.00 -1.81
C LEU A 227 -11.84 25.04 -2.37
N GLU A 228 -12.72 25.89 -1.83
CA GLU A 228 -14.05 26.12 -2.38
C GLU A 228 -13.99 26.57 -3.84
N ALA A 229 -13.13 27.54 -4.17
CA ALA A 229 -12.97 28.01 -5.55
C ALA A 229 -12.49 26.90 -6.50
N GLN A 230 -11.65 25.98 -6.02
CA GLN A 230 -11.20 24.82 -6.80
C GLN A 230 -12.29 23.76 -6.98
N LEU A 231 -13.07 23.49 -5.93
CA LEU A 231 -14.06 22.41 -5.90
C LEU A 231 -15.40 22.83 -6.51
N PHE A 232 -15.77 24.09 -6.36
CA PHE A 232 -17.09 24.65 -6.65
C PHE A 232 -17.00 25.95 -7.46
N GLY A 233 -15.89 26.23 -8.16
CA GLY A 233 -15.68 27.49 -8.89
C GLY A 233 -16.74 27.86 -9.94
N GLY A 234 -17.57 26.92 -10.38
CA GLY A 234 -18.72 27.16 -11.26
C GLY A 234 -20.06 27.37 -10.52
N ASP A 235 -20.04 27.46 -9.19
CA ASP A 235 -21.22 27.26 -8.36
C ASP A 235 -21.15 28.03 -7.02
N ASP A 236 -20.94 29.34 -7.12
CA ASP A 236 -20.93 30.29 -5.99
C ASP A 236 -20.07 29.85 -4.78
N PRO A 237 -18.75 29.61 -4.99
CA PRO A 237 -17.87 29.09 -3.94
C PRO A 237 -17.84 30.04 -2.73
N TRP A 238 -17.81 29.48 -1.53
CA TRP A 238 -17.83 30.31 -0.31
C TRP A 238 -16.58 31.20 -0.22
N PRO A 239 -16.73 32.53 -0.08
CA PRO A 239 -15.60 33.41 0.15
C PRO A 239 -15.08 33.27 1.59
N ALA A 240 -13.83 33.66 1.83
CA ALA A 240 -13.21 33.56 3.16
C ALA A 240 -14.01 34.29 4.26
N ALA A 241 -14.71 35.37 3.91
CA ALA A 241 -15.58 36.08 4.85
C ALA A 241 -16.77 35.25 5.34
N ALA A 242 -17.28 34.31 4.52
CA ALA A 242 -18.36 33.42 4.92
C ALA A 242 -17.87 32.38 5.94
N PHE A 243 -16.68 31.80 5.73
CA PHE A 243 -16.04 30.93 6.73
C PHE A 243 -15.75 31.66 8.04
N ARG A 244 -15.17 32.87 8.01
CA ARG A 244 -14.91 33.64 9.24
C ARG A 244 -16.15 33.91 10.07
N ARG A 245 -17.30 34.13 9.41
CA ARG A 245 -18.59 34.30 10.10
C ARG A 245 -19.12 33.01 10.72
N ALA A 246 -18.90 31.89 10.07
CA ALA A 246 -19.43 30.60 10.50
C ALA A 246 -18.54 29.94 11.57
N ILE A 247 -17.22 30.10 11.46
CA ILE A 247 -16.25 29.61 12.43
C ILE A 247 -16.43 30.38 13.75
N GLY A 248 -16.71 29.67 14.83
CA GLY A 248 -16.91 30.25 16.17
C GLY A 248 -18.36 30.64 16.50
N ALA A 249 -19.30 30.50 15.57
CA ALA A 249 -20.72 30.62 15.89
C ALA A 249 -21.18 29.47 16.80
N ARG A 250 -21.95 29.77 17.85
CA ARG A 250 -22.31 28.80 18.93
C ARG A 250 -23.14 27.60 18.46
N ASP A 251 -23.83 27.77 17.36
CA ASP A 251 -24.72 26.82 16.70
C ASP A 251 -24.07 26.15 15.49
N HIS A 252 -22.79 26.41 15.22
CA HIS A 252 -22.06 25.82 14.12
C HIS A 252 -20.93 24.93 14.63
N HIS A 253 -20.65 23.87 13.87
CA HIS A 253 -19.48 23.03 14.08
C HIS A 253 -18.74 22.89 12.76
N TYR A 254 -17.47 23.29 12.76
CA TYR A 254 -16.59 23.20 11.61
C TYR A 254 -15.32 22.45 11.97
N VAL A 255 -15.02 21.46 11.15
CA VAL A 255 -13.91 20.54 11.33
C VAL A 255 -12.94 20.67 10.15
N ALA A 256 -11.66 20.60 10.47
CA ALA A 256 -10.54 20.61 9.55
C ALA A 256 -9.93 19.21 9.46
N ALA A 257 -9.60 18.78 8.25
CA ALA A 257 -8.72 17.66 8.00
C ALA A 257 -7.34 18.18 7.61
N ARG A 258 -6.32 17.83 8.39
CA ARG A 258 -4.94 18.31 8.19
C ARG A 258 -3.97 17.18 7.92
N ILE A 259 -2.94 17.49 7.14
CA ILE A 259 -1.75 16.69 6.95
C ILE A 259 -0.57 17.54 7.43
N GLY A 260 -0.01 17.22 8.60
CA GLY A 260 0.82 18.19 9.33
C GLY A 260 0.02 19.46 9.62
N ASP A 261 0.55 20.63 9.24
CA ASP A 261 -0.15 21.91 9.37
C ASP A 261 -1.00 22.28 8.14
N THR A 262 -0.98 21.46 7.09
CA THR A 262 -1.66 21.77 5.84
C THR A 262 -3.12 21.36 5.89
N LEU A 263 -4.04 22.31 5.71
CA LEU A 263 -5.46 22.03 5.53
C LEU A 263 -5.72 21.38 4.17
N VAL A 264 -6.18 20.13 4.19
CA VAL A 264 -6.46 19.31 3.00
C VAL A 264 -7.95 18.98 2.84
N GLY A 265 -8.78 19.29 3.82
CA GLY A 265 -10.23 19.19 3.73
C GLY A 265 -10.91 19.89 4.90
N TYR A 266 -12.20 20.13 4.77
CA TYR A 266 -13.02 20.80 5.78
C TYR A 266 -14.48 20.32 5.68
N GLY A 267 -15.21 20.46 6.77
CA GLY A 267 -16.64 20.20 6.84
C GLY A 267 -17.32 21.18 7.78
N GLY A 268 -18.58 21.53 7.50
CA GLY A 268 -19.37 22.44 8.32
C GLY A 268 -20.81 21.96 8.46
N ILE A 269 -21.32 22.01 9.68
CA ILE A 269 -22.72 21.73 10.02
C ILE A 269 -23.26 22.82 10.94
N ALA A 270 -24.52 23.18 10.78
CA ALA A 270 -25.23 24.07 11.69
C ALA A 270 -26.40 23.37 12.37
N ARG A 271 -26.61 23.70 13.65
CA ARG A 271 -27.80 23.34 14.41
C ARG A 271 -28.90 24.35 14.14
N LEU A 272 -30.04 23.86 13.70
CA LEU A 272 -31.24 24.64 13.43
C LEU A 272 -32.15 24.68 14.66
N GLY A 273 -32.85 25.80 14.84
CA GLY A 273 -33.81 25.99 15.93
C GLY A 273 -33.18 26.39 17.27
N ARG A 274 -34.03 26.81 18.21
CA ARG A 274 -33.63 27.30 19.54
C ARG A 274 -33.95 26.32 20.68
N THR A 275 -34.83 25.35 20.44
CA THR A 275 -35.31 24.38 21.43
C THR A 275 -35.29 22.97 20.85
N PRO A 276 -34.93 21.93 21.62
CA PRO A 276 -34.97 20.54 21.17
C PRO A 276 -36.40 20.06 20.76
N PRO A 277 -36.52 19.03 19.91
CA PRO A 277 -35.42 18.34 19.21
C PRO A 277 -34.80 19.23 18.14
N PHE A 278 -33.48 19.21 18.03
CA PHE A 278 -32.77 20.02 17.04
C PHE A 278 -32.68 19.28 15.71
N GLU A 279 -32.79 20.04 14.63
CA GLU A 279 -32.41 19.61 13.29
C GLU A 279 -31.04 20.18 12.95
N PHE A 280 -30.36 19.59 11.99
CA PHE A 280 -29.02 20.03 11.58
C PHE A 280 -28.91 20.08 10.07
N GLU A 281 -28.11 21.00 9.56
CA GLU A 281 -27.86 21.18 8.13
C GLU A 281 -26.36 21.15 7.87
N VAL A 282 -25.91 20.21 7.03
CA VAL A 282 -24.54 20.19 6.54
C VAL A 282 -24.43 21.25 5.45
N HIS A 283 -23.63 22.29 5.70
CA HIS A 283 -23.46 23.39 4.76
C HIS A 283 -22.47 23.09 3.65
N THR A 284 -21.33 22.47 4.00
CA THR A 284 -20.26 22.20 3.05
C THR A 284 -19.37 21.06 3.56
N ILE A 285 -18.89 20.24 2.63
CA ILE A 285 -17.82 19.27 2.85
C ILE A 285 -16.92 19.31 1.61
N GLY A 286 -15.66 19.67 1.82
CA GLY A 286 -14.66 19.78 0.76
C GLY A 286 -13.41 18.99 1.08
N VAL A 287 -12.87 18.28 0.09
CA VAL A 287 -11.55 17.64 0.19
C VAL A 287 -10.75 18.03 -1.04
N ALA A 288 -9.54 18.55 -0.82
CA ALA A 288 -8.64 18.96 -1.88
C ALA A 288 -8.47 17.86 -2.93
N PRO A 289 -8.52 18.15 -4.26
CA PRO A 289 -8.54 17.12 -5.31
C PRO A 289 -7.43 16.07 -5.22
N ALA A 290 -6.21 16.49 -4.87
CA ALA A 290 -5.06 15.61 -4.69
C ALA A 290 -5.23 14.57 -3.55
N HIS A 291 -6.17 14.82 -2.62
CA HIS A 291 -6.40 14.03 -1.42
C HIS A 291 -7.76 13.30 -1.41
N GLN A 292 -8.55 13.42 -2.48
CA GLN A 292 -9.81 12.69 -2.65
C GLN A 292 -9.58 11.17 -2.82
N GLY A 293 -10.63 10.38 -2.57
CA GLY A 293 -10.57 8.91 -2.65
C GLY A 293 -9.78 8.23 -1.51
N ARG A 294 -9.38 8.98 -0.48
CA ARG A 294 -8.58 8.48 0.67
C ARG A 294 -9.38 8.36 1.97
N GLY A 295 -10.72 8.44 1.91
CA GLY A 295 -11.60 8.34 3.07
C GLY A 295 -11.75 9.63 3.91
N ILE A 296 -11.05 10.73 3.59
CA ILE A 296 -11.11 11.99 4.35
C ILE A 296 -12.54 12.55 4.45
N GLY A 297 -13.28 12.57 3.33
CA GLY A 297 -14.67 13.04 3.33
C GLY A 297 -15.58 12.22 4.25
N ARG A 298 -15.33 10.90 4.37
CA ARG A 298 -16.06 10.02 5.29
C ARG A 298 -15.73 10.35 6.74
N GLN A 299 -14.47 10.65 7.05
CA GLN A 299 -14.06 11.05 8.41
C GLN A 299 -14.67 12.40 8.81
N LEU A 300 -14.63 13.39 7.90
CA LEU A 300 -15.26 14.70 8.11
C LEU A 300 -16.77 14.54 8.35
N LEU A 301 -17.48 13.79 7.50
CA LEU A 301 -18.91 13.56 7.67
C LEU A 301 -19.22 12.84 8.99
N ALA A 302 -18.42 11.86 9.39
CA ALA A 302 -18.61 11.15 10.65
C ALA A 302 -18.50 12.10 11.86
N ASP A 303 -17.55 13.04 11.84
CA ASP A 303 -17.38 14.06 12.86
C ASP A 303 -18.58 15.02 12.92
N LEU A 304 -19.07 15.49 11.76
CA LEU A 304 -20.28 16.33 11.69
C LEU A 304 -21.52 15.61 12.23
N LEU A 305 -21.68 14.32 11.90
CA LEU A 305 -22.80 13.52 12.39
C LEU A 305 -22.69 13.21 13.90
N ALA A 306 -21.47 13.13 14.44
CA ALA A 306 -21.26 13.01 15.88
C ALA A 306 -21.65 14.31 16.61
N TYR A 307 -21.33 15.47 16.05
CA TYR A 307 -21.79 16.76 16.59
C TYR A 307 -23.32 16.89 16.61
N ALA A 308 -24.00 16.35 15.59
CA ALA A 308 -25.46 16.34 15.54
C ALA A 308 -26.11 15.44 16.60
N ASP A 309 -25.33 14.65 17.35
CA ASP A 309 -25.77 13.78 18.46
C ASP A 309 -27.01 12.93 18.14
N GLY A 310 -27.03 12.39 16.92
CA GLY A 310 -28.15 11.57 16.46
C GLY A 310 -29.45 12.33 16.18
N GLY A 311 -29.43 13.66 16.03
CA GLY A 311 -30.55 14.43 15.51
C GLY A 311 -30.81 14.22 14.01
N VAL A 312 -31.89 14.81 13.51
CA VAL A 312 -32.22 14.78 12.08
C VAL A 312 -31.24 15.68 11.33
N VAL A 313 -30.60 15.15 10.28
CA VAL A 313 -29.60 15.87 9.50
C VAL A 313 -30.05 16.01 8.05
N HIS A 314 -29.94 17.21 7.52
CA HIS A 314 -30.25 17.58 6.15
C HIS A 314 -28.97 17.98 5.40
N LEU A 315 -28.96 17.71 4.10
CA LEU A 315 -27.94 18.21 3.19
C LEU A 315 -28.49 18.33 1.78
N GLU A 316 -27.76 19.07 0.96
CA GLU A 316 -28.05 19.24 -0.45
C GLU A 316 -26.82 18.84 -1.27
N VAL A 317 -27.03 18.08 -2.33
CA VAL A 317 -25.95 17.57 -3.18
C VAL A 317 -26.36 17.59 -4.64
N ARG A 318 -25.43 17.98 -5.53
CA ARG A 318 -25.64 17.89 -6.97
C ARG A 318 -26.01 16.49 -7.42
N THR A 319 -26.99 16.39 -8.30
CA THR A 319 -27.49 15.09 -8.81
C THR A 319 -26.44 14.31 -9.60
N ASP A 320 -25.43 14.99 -10.16
CA ASP A 320 -24.31 14.39 -10.89
C ASP A 320 -23.11 14.02 -10.00
N ASN A 321 -23.15 14.29 -8.69
CA ASN A 321 -22.06 13.96 -7.77
C ASN A 321 -22.23 12.54 -7.18
N ALA A 322 -22.06 11.53 -8.04
CA ALA A 322 -22.24 10.12 -7.67
C ALA A 322 -21.37 9.68 -6.47
N ALA A 323 -20.16 10.24 -6.32
CA ALA A 323 -19.26 9.92 -5.22
C ALA A 323 -19.79 10.40 -3.86
N ALA A 324 -20.26 11.66 -3.79
CA ALA A 324 -20.84 12.20 -2.56
C ALA A 324 -22.18 11.52 -2.23
N ILE A 325 -23.02 11.29 -3.24
CA ILE A 325 -24.30 10.58 -3.06
C ILE A 325 -24.07 9.17 -2.48
N GLY A 326 -23.11 8.43 -3.01
CA GLY A 326 -22.73 7.11 -2.47
C GLY A 326 -22.29 7.19 -1.01
N LEU A 327 -21.42 8.16 -0.68
CA LEU A 327 -20.99 8.40 0.69
C LEU A 327 -22.15 8.70 1.65
N TYR A 328 -23.10 9.54 1.24
CA TYR A 328 -24.24 9.92 2.08
C TYR A 328 -25.20 8.74 2.28
N ARG A 329 -25.49 7.98 1.23
CA ARG A 329 -26.33 6.77 1.31
C ARG A 329 -25.72 5.71 2.24
N ASP A 330 -24.40 5.49 2.18
CA ASP A 330 -23.69 4.54 3.05
C ASP A 330 -23.88 4.80 4.55
N VAL A 331 -24.15 6.06 4.94
CA VAL A 331 -24.32 6.44 6.35
C VAL A 331 -25.78 6.72 6.73
N GLY A 332 -26.72 6.38 5.83
CA GLY A 332 -28.17 6.37 6.09
C GLY A 332 -28.93 7.61 5.63
N PHE A 333 -28.36 8.45 4.76
CA PHE A 333 -29.15 9.51 4.12
C PHE A 333 -30.03 8.93 3.00
N VAL A 334 -31.25 9.42 2.92
CA VAL A 334 -32.20 9.13 1.84
C VAL A 334 -32.58 10.41 1.11
N GLU A 335 -32.85 10.30 -0.18
CA GLU A 335 -33.35 11.42 -0.99
C GLU A 335 -34.81 11.71 -0.64
N THR A 336 -35.13 12.96 -0.34
CA THR A 336 -36.49 13.38 0.02
C THR A 336 -37.13 14.23 -1.07
N ALA A 337 -36.34 14.99 -1.82
CA ALA A 337 -36.81 15.85 -2.90
C ALA A 337 -35.69 16.18 -3.90
N VAL A 338 -36.07 16.73 -5.05
CA VAL A 338 -35.15 17.28 -6.06
C VAL A 338 -35.46 18.76 -6.26
N ARG A 339 -34.44 19.62 -6.11
CA ARG A 339 -34.50 21.05 -6.45
C ARG A 339 -33.95 21.25 -7.85
N LYS A 340 -34.83 21.63 -8.79
CA LYS A 340 -34.43 21.88 -10.18
C LYS A 340 -33.64 23.17 -10.31
N ARG A 341 -32.55 23.16 -11.08
CA ARG A 341 -31.68 24.32 -11.36
C ARG A 341 -31.29 25.08 -10.08
N TYR A 342 -30.97 24.32 -9.02
CA TYR A 342 -30.64 24.87 -7.72
C TYR A 342 -29.31 25.62 -7.74
N TYR A 343 -28.34 25.01 -8.42
CA TYR A 343 -26.97 25.50 -8.53
C TYR A 343 -26.84 26.53 -9.65
N ARG A 344 -25.90 27.48 -9.54
CA ARG A 344 -25.81 28.63 -10.49
C ARG A 344 -25.49 28.20 -11.92
N ASN A 345 -24.81 27.07 -12.08
CA ASN A 345 -24.53 26.45 -13.37
C ASN A 345 -25.74 25.74 -13.99
N GLY A 346 -26.90 25.77 -13.33
CA GLY A 346 -28.14 25.14 -13.79
C GLY A 346 -28.32 23.68 -13.38
N ALA A 347 -27.40 23.10 -12.59
CA ALA A 347 -27.50 21.74 -12.09
C ALA A 347 -28.62 21.59 -11.03
N ASP A 348 -29.21 20.40 -10.99
CA ASP A 348 -30.22 20.03 -10.00
C ASP A 348 -29.54 19.56 -8.70
N ALA A 349 -30.26 19.66 -7.58
CA ALA A 349 -29.81 19.15 -6.29
C ALA A 349 -30.77 18.11 -5.72
N TYR A 350 -30.23 17.00 -5.21
CA TYR A 350 -30.94 16.15 -4.27
C TYR A 350 -30.95 16.82 -2.90
N MET A 351 -32.13 16.94 -2.31
CA MET A 351 -32.27 17.15 -0.87
C MET A 351 -32.21 15.77 -0.22
N MET A 352 -31.26 15.58 0.68
CA MET A 352 -31.10 14.33 1.41
C MET A 352 -31.32 14.55 2.90
N ARG A 353 -31.93 13.56 3.55
CA ARG A 353 -32.24 13.57 4.99
C ARG A 353 -31.77 12.27 5.62
N ARG A 354 -31.21 12.37 6.81
CA ARG A 354 -30.92 11.24 7.69
C ARG A 354 -31.71 11.40 8.97
N GLU A 355 -32.51 10.39 9.29
CA GLU A 355 -33.30 10.38 10.52
C GLU A 355 -32.42 10.26 11.76
N ALA A 356 -32.99 10.65 12.89
CA ALA A 356 -32.38 10.41 14.18
C ALA A 356 -32.18 8.90 14.40
N ARG A 357 -31.02 8.51 14.94
CA ARG A 357 -30.80 7.11 15.34
C ARG A 357 -31.55 6.90 16.66
N SER A 358 -32.51 5.98 16.63
CA SER A 358 -33.28 5.48 17.79
C SER A 358 -32.39 4.74 18.79
#